data_AF-A0A919FTE2-F1
#
_entry.id   AF-A0A919FTE2-F1
#
_cell.length_a   1.000
_cell.length_b   1.000
_cell.length_c   1.000
_cell.angle_alpha   90.00
_cell.angle_beta   90.00
_cell.angle_gamma   90.00
#
_symmetry.space_group_name_H-M   'P 1'
#
loop_
_entity.id
_entity.type
_entity.pdbx_description
1 polymer ?
#
loop_
_entity_poly.entity_id
_entity_poly.type
_entity_poly.pdbx_seq_one_letter_code
_entity_poly.pdbx_strand_id
1 'polypeptide(L)'
;MAVVILLLLLGAGAGLVLTGVGKLQTEVPTCYGRPMAPGDTCVAHSTGPVTDGMPTPQDSTYQEQLDSLTSGGWTSIGLGLVLLALGVLIGVTWATGAGRDRPR
;
A
#
# COMPACT_ATOMS: atom_id res chain seq x y z
N MET A 1 15.36 24.69 2.22
CA MET A 1 15.07 23.38 2.85
C MET A 1 13.57 23.04 2.87
N ALA A 2 12.67 23.95 3.24
CA ALA A 2 11.22 23.68 3.27
C ALA A 2 10.62 23.19 1.93
N VAL A 3 11.04 23.79 0.81
CA VAL A 3 10.57 23.37 -0.54
C VAL A 3 11.01 21.94 -0.88
N VAL A 4 12.23 21.55 -0.49
CA VAL A 4 12.75 20.19 -0.73
C VAL A 4 11.94 19.17 0.06
N ILE A 5 11.62 19.46 1.32
CA ILE A 5 10.77 18.60 2.16
C ILE A 5 9.38 18.44 1.55
N LEU A 6 8.81 19.50 1.00
CA LEU A 6 7.49 19.48 0.37
C LEU A 6 7.49 18.63 -0.91
N LEU A 7 8.53 18.75 -1.74
CA LEU A 7 8.70 17.91 -2.93
C LEU A 7 8.89 16.44 -2.56
N LEU A 8 9.64 16.14 -1.50
CA LEU A 8 9.82 14.78 -1.00
C LEU A 8 8.51 14.18 -0.49
N LEU A 9 7.71 14.95 0.25
CA LEU A 9 6.38 14.52 0.71
C LEU A 9 5.43 14.22 -0.45
N LEU A 10 5.37 15.10 -1.45
CA LEU A 10 4.52 14.89 -2.63
C LEU A 10 5.01 13.70 -3.46
N GLY A 11 6.32 13.55 -3.65
CA GLY A 11 6.91 12.42 -4.35
C GLY A 11 6.65 11.09 -3.64
N ALA A 12 6.82 11.05 -2.31
CA ALA A 12 6.54 9.86 -1.51
C ALA A 12 5.04 9.50 -1.52
N GLY A 13 4.16 10.49 -1.40
CA GLY A 13 2.71 10.29 -1.48
C GLY A 13 2.28 9.74 -2.84
N ALA A 14 2.77 10.32 -3.94
CA ALA A 14 2.51 9.83 -5.29
C ALA A 14 3.07 8.41 -5.50
N GLY A 15 4.29 8.14 -5.00
CA GLY A 15 4.90 6.82 -5.04
C GLY A 15 4.04 5.76 -4.33
N LEU A 16 3.54 6.05 -3.13
CA LEU A 16 2.67 5.17 -2.35
C LEU A 16 1.33 4.86 -3.04
N VAL A 17 0.75 5.85 -3.73
CA VAL A 17 -0.46 5.65 -4.54
C VAL A 17 -0.14 4.74 -5.71
N LEU A 18 0.93 5.01 -6.45
CA LEU A 18 1.32 4.20 -7.62
C LEU A 18 1.63 2.75 -7.24
N THR A 19 2.31 2.51 -6.12
CA THR A 19 2.57 1.15 -5.63
C THR A 19 1.29 0.40 -5.28
N GLY A 20 0.30 1.10 -4.70
CA GLY A 20 -0.96 0.48 -4.34
C GLY A 20 -1.83 0.14 -5.55
N VAL A 21 -1.88 1.03 -6.53
CA VAL A 21 -2.52 0.76 -7.83
C VAL A 21 -1.84 -0.41 -8.53
N GLY A 22 -0.51 -0.45 -8.53
CA GLY A 22 0.26 -1.56 -9.09
C GLY A 22 -0.10 -2.88 -8.43
N LYS A 23 -0.19 -2.93 -7.09
CA LYS A 23 -0.65 -4.11 -6.35
C LYS A 23 -2.07 -4.54 -6.76
N LEU A 24 -3.02 -3.61 -6.79
CA LEU A 24 -4.40 -3.90 -7.19
C LEU A 24 -4.55 -4.41 -8.63
N GLN A 25 -3.67 -4.00 -9.54
CA GLN A 25 -3.76 -4.37 -10.96
C GLN A 25 -2.93 -5.60 -11.34
N THR A 26 -1.87 -5.91 -10.60
CA THR A 26 -0.89 -6.95 -11.01
C THR A 26 -0.72 -8.09 -10.01
N GLU A 27 -1.25 -7.98 -8.79
CA GLU A 27 -1.19 -9.10 -7.85
C GLU A 27 -2.24 -10.15 -8.20
N VAL A 28 -1.76 -11.20 -8.86
CA VAL A 28 -2.49 -12.46 -8.99
C VAL A 28 -2.34 -13.22 -7.67
N PRO A 29 -3.41 -13.74 -7.06
CA PRO A 29 -3.32 -14.59 -5.87
C PRO A 29 -2.40 -15.78 -6.14
N THR A 30 -1.41 -16.00 -5.27
CA THR A 30 -0.47 -17.11 -5.43
C THR A 30 -0.40 -18.00 -4.20
N CYS A 31 -0.46 -19.31 -4.42
CA CYS A 31 -0.16 -20.33 -3.43
C CYS A 31 1.29 -20.81 -3.63
N TYR A 32 2.20 -20.52 -2.69
CA TYR A 32 3.61 -20.89 -2.78
C TYR A 32 4.28 -20.52 -4.13
N GLY A 33 3.97 -19.34 -4.67
CA GLY A 33 4.50 -18.86 -5.96
C GLY A 33 3.84 -19.43 -7.21
N ARG A 34 2.78 -20.24 -7.07
CA ARG A 34 1.91 -20.69 -8.17
C ARG A 34 0.65 -19.81 -8.22
N PRO A 35 0.23 -19.31 -9.39
CA PRO A 35 -1.03 -18.59 -9.52
C PRO A 35 -2.21 -19.50 -9.16
N MET A 36 -3.17 -18.99 -8.40
CA MET A 36 -4.42 -19.68 -8.05
C MET A 36 -5.56 -19.28 -8.99
N ALA A 37 -6.46 -20.20 -9.29
CA ALA A 37 -7.68 -19.92 -10.02
C ALA A 37 -8.86 -19.61 -9.06
N PRO A 38 -9.91 -18.90 -9.52
CA PRO A 38 -11.11 -18.69 -8.74
C PRO A 38 -11.73 -20.03 -8.31
N GLY A 39 -11.87 -20.22 -6.99
CA GLY A 39 -12.40 -21.46 -6.40
C GLY A 39 -11.33 -22.41 -5.85
N ASP A 40 -10.04 -22.14 -6.10
CA ASP A 40 -8.95 -22.92 -5.51
C ASP A 40 -8.76 -22.60 -4.02
N THR A 41 -8.34 -23.63 -3.27
CA THR A 41 -7.87 -23.51 -1.90
C THR A 41 -6.38 -23.84 -1.84
N CYS A 42 -5.61 -22.95 -1.24
CA CYS A 42 -4.19 -23.15 -1.01
C CYS A 42 -4.06 -24.02 0.23
N VAL A 43 -3.87 -25.31 0.03
CA VAL A 43 -3.68 -26.26 1.13
C VAL A 43 -2.22 -26.17 1.57
N ALA A 44 -2.01 -25.80 2.82
CA ALA A 44 -0.67 -25.61 3.33
C ALA A 44 -0.05 -26.98 3.64
N HIS A 45 0.90 -27.42 2.82
CA HIS A 45 1.53 -28.73 2.98
C HIS A 45 2.62 -28.66 4.05
N SER A 46 2.45 -29.41 5.13
CA SER A 46 3.49 -29.55 6.15
C SER A 46 4.67 -30.34 5.58
N THR A 47 5.74 -29.66 5.16
CA THR A 47 6.99 -30.29 4.72
C THR A 47 7.87 -30.81 5.86
N GLY A 48 7.32 -30.99 7.07
CA GLY A 48 8.06 -31.50 8.23
C GLY A 48 7.16 -31.90 9.41
N PRO A 49 7.73 -32.50 10.47
CA PRO A 49 6.99 -32.79 11.70
C PRO A 49 6.56 -31.46 12.33
N VAL A 50 5.25 -31.29 12.52
CA VAL A 50 4.67 -30.15 13.26
C VAL A 50 5.09 -30.30 14.71
N THR A 51 6.10 -29.54 15.15
CA THR A 51 6.53 -29.49 16.56
C THR A 51 5.63 -28.53 17.34
N ASP A 52 5.38 -28.83 18.62
CA ASP A 52 4.63 -27.96 19.51
C ASP A 52 5.22 -26.53 19.52
N GLY A 53 4.46 -25.58 19.00
CA GLY A 53 4.86 -24.17 18.87
C GLY A 53 5.09 -23.67 17.45
N MET A 54 5.07 -24.54 16.43
CA MET A 54 5.14 -24.11 15.04
C MET A 54 3.73 -23.66 14.57
N PRO A 55 3.58 -22.47 13.94
CA PRO A 55 2.27 -22.03 13.44
C PRO A 55 1.71 -23.10 12.49
N THR A 56 0.49 -23.53 12.75
CA THR A 56 -0.19 -24.51 11.90
C THR A 56 -0.20 -23.99 10.47
N PRO A 57 0.10 -24.84 9.47
CA PRO A 57 -0.07 -24.47 8.08
C PRO A 57 -1.55 -24.08 7.90
N GLN A 58 -1.82 -22.79 7.66
CA GLN A 58 -3.19 -22.32 7.44
C GLN A 58 -3.53 -22.44 5.97
N ASP A 59 -4.61 -23.19 5.71
CA ASP A 59 -5.23 -23.18 4.40
C ASP A 59 -5.80 -21.79 4.14
N SER A 60 -5.53 -21.24 2.95
CA SER A 60 -6.09 -19.95 2.53
C SER A 60 -6.85 -20.13 1.23
N THR A 61 -8.06 -19.59 1.17
CA THR A 61 -8.85 -19.63 -0.06
C THR A 61 -8.39 -18.57 -1.06
N TYR A 62 -8.71 -18.75 -2.35
CA TYR A 62 -8.48 -17.73 -3.38
C TYR A 62 -9.04 -16.35 -2.96
N GLN A 63 -10.25 -16.34 -2.36
CA GLN A 63 -10.91 -15.11 -1.95
C GLN A 63 -10.19 -14.42 -0.79
N GLU A 64 -9.71 -15.16 0.22
CA GLU A 64 -8.96 -14.58 1.33
C GLU A 64 -7.61 -14.02 0.89
N GLN A 65 -6.91 -14.70 -0.03
CA GLN A 65 -5.68 -14.14 -0.61
C GLN A 65 -5.97 -12.88 -1.42
N LEU A 66 -7.03 -12.88 -2.21
CA LEU A 66 -7.43 -11.71 -2.98
C LEU A 66 -7.80 -10.53 -2.07
N ASP A 67 -8.55 -10.78 -0.99
CA ASP A 67 -8.91 -9.76 0.01
C ASP A 67 -7.67 -9.22 0.74
N SER A 68 -6.71 -10.08 1.07
CA SER A 68 -5.46 -9.66 1.71
C SER A 68 -4.62 -8.75 0.78
N LEU A 69 -4.48 -9.13 -0.49
CA LEU A 69 -3.74 -8.38 -1.50
C LEU A 69 -4.42 -7.04 -1.79
N THR A 70 -5.74 -7.05 -1.99
CA THR A 70 -6.52 -5.82 -2.24
C THR A 70 -6.51 -4.89 -1.04
N SER A 71 -6.65 -5.40 0.19
CA SER A 71 -6.53 -4.61 1.42
C SER A 71 -5.16 -3.94 1.54
N GLY A 72 -4.08 -4.65 1.19
CA GLY A 72 -2.73 -4.09 1.13
C GLY A 72 -2.58 -2.97 0.08
N GLY A 73 -3.19 -3.14 -1.09
CA GLY A 73 -3.22 -2.10 -2.12
C GLY A 73 -4.01 -0.85 -1.69
N TRP A 74 -5.21 -1.03 -1.12
CA TRP A 74 -6.05 0.05 -0.63
C TRP A 74 -5.42 0.84 0.51
N THR A 75 -4.76 0.15 1.45
CA THR A 75 -4.04 0.81 2.55
C THR A 75 -2.89 1.67 2.05
N SER A 76 -2.11 1.20 1.06
CA SER A 76 -1.03 2.01 0.49
C SER A 76 -1.56 3.22 -0.29
N ILE A 77 -2.66 3.07 -1.04
CA ILE A 77 -3.34 4.20 -1.71
C ILE A 77 -3.83 5.21 -0.67
N GLY A 78 -4.50 4.74 0.38
CA GLY A 78 -5.03 5.58 1.44
C GLY A 78 -3.94 6.43 2.11
N LEU A 79 -2.82 5.80 2.50
CA LEU A 79 -1.66 6.50 3.06
C LEU A 79 -1.06 7.51 2.08
N GLY A 80 -0.92 7.13 0.81
CA GLY A 80 -0.40 8.03 -0.23
C GLY A 80 -1.28 9.27 -0.44
N LEU A 81 -2.61 9.10 -0.47
CA LEU A 81 -3.56 10.22 -0.58
C LEU A 81 -3.51 11.16 0.61
N VAL A 82 -3.39 10.64 1.84
CA VAL A 82 -3.25 11.47 3.05
C VAL A 82 -1.97 12.30 3.00
N LEU A 83 -0.85 11.69 2.60
CA LEU A 83 0.43 12.38 2.44
C LEU A 83 0.36 13.49 1.38
N LEU A 84 -0.29 13.22 0.24
CA LEU A 84 -0.50 14.22 -0.80
C LEU A 84 -1.37 15.38 -0.30
N ALA A 85 -2.48 15.09 0.38
CA ALA A 85 -3.37 16.12 0.92
C ALA A 85 -2.63 17.03 1.92
N LEU A 86 -1.83 16.45 2.82
CA LEU A 86 -0.99 17.21 3.75
C LEU A 86 0.06 18.06 3.02
N GLY A 87 0.75 17.48 2.04
CA GLY A 87 1.74 18.22 1.23
C GLY A 87 1.13 19.42 0.51
N VAL A 88 -0.07 19.25 -0.06
CA VAL A 88 -0.82 20.33 -0.73
C VAL A 88 -1.26 21.39 0.26
N LEU A 89 -1.87 21.01 1.39
CA LEU A 89 -2.33 21.95 2.42
C LEU A 89 -1.18 22.80 2.94
N ILE A 90 -0.05 22.16 3.24
CA ILE A 90 1.17 22.84 3.64
C ILE A 90 1.59 23.81 2.51
N GLY A 91 1.70 23.35 1.26
CA GLY A 91 2.09 24.20 0.13
C GLY A 91 1.21 25.44 -0.05
N VAL A 92 -0.11 25.28 0.10
CA VAL A 92 -1.09 26.37 0.00
C VAL A 92 -0.93 27.36 1.16
N THR A 93 -0.67 26.91 2.39
CA THR A 93 -0.46 27.82 3.52
C THR A 93 0.82 28.65 3.36
N TRP A 94 1.90 28.07 2.84
CA TRP A 94 3.11 28.85 2.49
C TRP A 94 2.84 29.85 1.37
N ALA A 95 2.12 29.45 0.31
CA ALA A 95 1.83 30.31 -0.83
C ALA A 95 0.93 31.51 -0.45
N THR A 96 -0.07 31.27 0.40
CA THR A 96 -0.99 32.31 0.89
C THR A 96 -0.33 33.22 1.93
N GLY A 97 0.57 32.71 2.77
CA GLY A 97 1.41 33.51 3.66
C GLY A 97 2.37 34.43 2.89
N ALA A 98 3.10 33.88 1.91
CA ALA A 98 4.03 34.65 1.08
C ALA A 98 3.34 35.71 0.19
N GLY A 99 2.06 35.51 -0.14
CA GLY A 99 1.24 36.51 -0.83
C GLY A 99 0.83 37.71 0.04
N ARG A 100 0.86 37.56 1.37
CA ARG A 100 0.46 38.59 2.34
C ARG A 100 1.59 39.57 2.67
N ASP A 101 2.84 39.15 2.48
CA ASP A 101 4.05 39.93 2.75
C ASP A 101 4.56 40.73 1.53
N ARG A 102 3.82 40.79 0.42
CA ARG A 102 4.12 41.73 -0.67
C ARG A 102 3.55 43.11 -0.31
N PRO A 103 4.38 44.10 0.09
CA PRO A 103 3.91 45.47 0.19
C PRO A 103 3.48 45.94 -1.21
N ARG A 104 2.29 46.53 -1.29
CA ARG A 104 1.90 47.40 -2.41
C ARG A 104 2.72 48.68 -2.39
#